data_AF-A0A938QJB5-F1
#
_entry.id   AF-A0A938QJB5-F1
#
_cell.length_a   1.000
_cell.length_b   1.000
_cell.length_c   1.000
_cell.angle_alpha   90.00
_cell.angle_beta   90.00
_cell.angle_gamma   90.00
#
_symmetry.space_group_name_H-M   'P 1'
#
loop_
_entity.id
_entity.type
_entity.pdbx_description
1 polymer ?
#
loop_
_entity_poly.entity_id
_entity_poly.type
_entity_poly.pdbx_seq_one_letter_code
_entity_poly.pdbx_strand_id
1 'polypeptide(L)' 'MKILVFKSLPPYSPELNPVEKLWQWLKKHVCRNRLFTFMDDLMDRLTESLANLTPTRLMELCHCSYLLH' A
#
# COMPACT_ATOMS: atom_id res chain seq x y z
N MET A 1 -19.71 -15.14 10.11
CA MET A 1 -19.39 -13.95 10.93
C MET A 1 -17.88 -13.77 10.92
N LYS A 2 -17.33 -12.67 10.38
CA LYS A 2 -15.88 -12.40 10.43
C LYS A 2 -15.56 -11.74 11.78
N ILE A 3 -14.64 -12.32 12.55
CA ILE A 3 -14.15 -11.72 13.79
C ILE A 3 -13.03 -10.74 13.42
N LEU A 4 -13.13 -9.49 13.88
CA LEU A 4 -12.07 -8.49 13.72
C LEU A 4 -11.10 -8.58 14.91
N VAL A 5 -9.80 -8.62 14.61
CA VAL A 5 -8.73 -8.64 15.62
C VAL A 5 -7.84 -7.42 15.39
N PHE A 6 -7.60 -6.67 16.46
CA PHE A 6 -6.70 -5.51 16.44
C PHE A 6 -5.28 -5.93 16.80
N LYS A 7 -4.30 -5.45 16.04
CA LYS A 7 -2.86 -5.64 16.31
C LYS A 7 -2.23 -4.27 16.54
N SER A 8 -1.60 -4.09 17.70
CA SER A 8 -0.83 -2.87 17.99
C SER A 8 0.54 -2.98 17.35
N LEU A 9 0.98 -1.91 16.69
CA LEU A 9 2.34 -1.78 16.17
C LEU A 9 3.17 -0.94 17.14
N PRO A 10 4.47 -1.23 17.30
CA PRO A 10 5.33 -0.39 18.11
C PRO A 10 5.45 1.01 17.51
N PRO A 11 5.65 2.03 18.37
CA PRO A 11 5.76 3.40 17.92
C PRO A 11 6.98 3.58 17.00
N TYR A 12 6.84 4.44 16.00
CA TYR A 12 7.90 4.80 15.03
C TYR A 12 8.49 3.64 14.21
N SER A 13 7.75 2.54 14.05
CA SER A 13 8.15 1.37 13.24
C SER A 13 7.29 1.20 11.97
N PRO A 14 7.37 2.10 10.98
CA PRO A 14 6.62 1.99 9.73
C PRO A 14 6.97 0.72 8.93
N GLU A 15 8.17 0.17 9.09
CA GLU A 15 8.60 -1.10 8.48
C GLU A 15 7.74 -2.30 8.90
N LEU A 16 7.04 -2.19 10.03
CA LEU A 16 6.12 -3.20 10.53
C LEU A 16 4.68 -3.01 10.05
N ASN A 17 4.39 -1.92 9.35
CA ASN A 17 3.08 -1.67 8.77
C ASN A 17 3.04 -2.18 7.32
N PRO A 18 2.24 -3.23 7.00
CA PRO A 18 2.16 -3.79 5.65
C PRO A 18 1.87 -2.77 4.55
N VAL A 19 1.08 -1.74 4.85
CA VAL A 19 0.65 -0.74 3.87
C VAL A 19 1.81 0.14 3.38
N GLU A 20 2.86 0.30 4.19
CA GLU A 20 4.01 1.15 3.83
C GLU A 20 4.76 0.62 2.62
N LYS A 21 4.83 -0.71 2.46
CA LYS A 21 5.42 -1.34 1.27
C LYS A 21 4.61 -1.05 0.00
N LEU A 22 3.28 -1.06 0.10
CA LEU A 22 2.40 -0.66 -0.99
C LEU A 22 2.61 0.82 -1.35
N TRP A 23 2.70 1.70 -0.35
CA TRP A 23 2.96 3.13 -0.57
C TRP A 23 4.32 3.39 -1.21
N GLN A 24 5.37 2.69 -0.78
CA GLN A 24 6.69 2.75 -1.42
C GLN A 24 6.60 2.30 -2.89
N TRP A 25 5.87 1.23 -3.18
CA TRP A 25 5.67 0.76 -4.54
C TRP A 25 4.93 1.79 -5.40
N LEU A 26 3.83 2.38 -4.90
CA LEU A 26 3.07 3.43 -5.58
C LEU A 26 3.95 4.65 -5.88
N LYS A 27 4.70 5.14 -4.89
CA LYS A 27 5.64 6.27 -5.10
C LYS A 27 6.67 5.96 -6.20
N LYS A 28 7.21 4.75 -6.22
CA LYS A 28 8.25 4.35 -7.19
C LYS A 28 7.74 4.08 -8.61
N HIS A 29 6.53 3.55 -8.77
CA HIS A 29 6.03 3.07 -10.07
C HIS A 29 4.93 3.95 -10.64
N VAL A 30 4.19 4.65 -9.79
CA VAL A 30 3.07 5.51 -10.19
C VAL A 30 3.52 6.96 -10.22
N CYS A 31 4.16 7.45 -9.17
CA CYS A 31 4.48 8.88 -9.03
C CYS A 31 5.89 9.28 -9.50
N ARG A 32 6.80 8.32 -9.66
CA ARG A 32 8.22 8.62 -9.95
C ARG A 32 8.37 9.38 -11.26
N ASN A 33 9.09 10.49 -11.21
CA ASN A 33 9.39 11.38 -12.35
C ASN A 33 8.14 11.87 -13.09
N ARG A 34 7.00 11.99 -12.39
CA ARG A 34 5.77 12.57 -12.94
C ARG A 34 5.43 13.84 -12.16
N LEU A 35 5.07 14.88 -12.90
CA LEU A 35 4.46 16.07 -12.35
C LEU A 35 2.95 15.97 -12.59
N PHE A 36 2.17 16.21 -11.54
CA PHE A 36 0.72 16.28 -11.61
C PHE A 36 0.32 17.75 -11.52
N THR A 37 -0.59 18.17 -12.40
CA THR A 37 -1.02 19.58 -12.47
C THR A 37 -2.03 19.85 -11.36
N PHE A 38 -2.93 18.91 -11.13
CA PHE A 38 -3.96 18.96 -10.10
C PHE A 38 -3.89 17.75 -9.18
N MET A 39 -4.49 17.88 -8.00
CA MET A 39 -4.61 16.77 -7.04
C MET A 39 -5.43 15.61 -7.63
N ASP A 40 -6.46 15.93 -8.41
CA ASP A 40 -7.33 14.94 -9.06
C ASP A 40 -6.53 14.05 -10.03
N ASP A 41 -5.58 14.62 -10.79
CA ASP A 41 -4.70 13.86 -11.68
C ASP A 41 -3.91 12.77 -10.93
N LEU A 42 -3.43 13.10 -9.71
CA LEU A 42 -2.73 12.16 -8.85
C LEU A 42 -3.68 11.08 -8.34
N MET A 43 -4.87 11.47 -7.87
CA MET A 43 -5.86 10.56 -7.32
C MET A 43 -6.37 9.56 -8.36
N ASP A 44 -6.68 10.03 -9.56
CA ASP A 44 -7.11 9.19 -10.68
C ASP A 44 -6.02 8.17 -11.02
N ARG A 45 -4.78 8.63 -11.11
CA ARG A 45 -3.65 7.77 -11.46
C ARG A 45 -3.35 6.71 -10.38
N LEU A 46 -3.46 7.07 -9.11
CA LEU A 46 -3.32 6.12 -7.99
C LEU A 46 -4.46 5.10 -8.01
N THR A 47 -5.70 5.55 -8.25
CA THR A 47 -6.89 4.70 -8.31
C THR A 47 -6.81 3.70 -9.46
N GLU A 48 -6.46 4.16 -10.66
CA GLU A 48 -6.22 3.32 -11.83
C GLU A 48 -5.13 2.27 -11.55
N SER A 49 -4.02 2.68 -10.94
CA SER A 49 -2.90 1.79 -10.64
C SER A 49 -3.27 0.72 -9.61
N LEU A 50 -4.09 1.06 -8.62
CA LEU A 50 -4.60 0.12 -7.61
C LEU A 50 -5.64 -0.83 -8.20
N ALA A 51 -6.54 -0.33 -9.05
CA ALA A 51 -7.56 -1.15 -9.72
C ALA A 51 -6.95 -2.21 -10.65
N ASN A 52 -5.82 -1.89 -11.27
CA ASN A 52 -5.07 -2.81 -12.13
C ASN A 52 -4.12 -3.74 -11.37
N LEU A 53 -4.01 -3.62 -10.04
CA LEU A 53 -3.10 -4.43 -9.25
C LEU A 53 -3.67 -5.84 -9.06
N THR A 54 -2.90 -6.86 -9.42
CA THR A 54 -3.36 -8.25 -9.24
C THR A 54 -3.42 -8.61 -7.75
N PRO A 55 -4.34 -9.49 -7.33
CA PRO A 55 -4.38 -9.96 -5.94
C PRO A 55 -3.06 -10.60 -5.51
N THR A 56 -2.40 -11.34 -6.40
CA THR A 56 -1.08 -11.94 -6.14
C THR A 56 -0.04 -10.87 -5.83
N ARG A 57 0.02 -9.80 -6.63
CA ARG A 57 0.97 -8.72 -6.41
C ARG A 57 0.67 -7.94 -5.13
N LEU A 58 -0.61 -7.72 -4.83
CA LEU A 58 -1.02 -7.06 -3.59
C LEU A 58 -0.57 -7.87 -2.37
N MET A 59 -0.79 -9.19 -2.40
CA MET A 59 -0.35 -10.09 -1.34
C MET A 59 1.17 -10.07 -1.18
N GLU A 60 1.93 -10.10 -2.28
CA GLU A 60 3.40 -9.99 -2.24
C GLU A 60 3.87 -8.68 -1.59
N LEU A 61 3.30 -7.54 -1.99
CA LEU A 61 3.69 -6.23 -1.48
C LEU A 61 3.37 -6.09 0.00
N CYS A 62 2.20 -6.55 0.43
CA CYS A 62 1.72 -6.45 1.80
C CYS A 62 2.06 -7.68 2.66
N HIS A 63 2.88 -8.62 2.17
CA HIS A 63 3.20 -9.83 2.91
C HIS A 63 3.95 -9.50 4.20
N CYS A 64 3.36 -9.90 5.33
CA CYS A 64 3.85 -9.67 6.68
C CYS A 64 3.70 -10.93 7.52
N SER A 65 4.73 -11.79 7.47
CA SER A 65 4.76 -13.07 8.19
C SER A 65 4.57 -12.92 9.70
N TYR A 66 5.09 -11.84 10.28
CA TYR A 66 5.02 -11.57 11.72
C TYR A 66 3.61 -11.23 12.25
N LEU A 67 2.63 -10.95 11.37
CA LEU A 67 1.23 -10.69 11.78
C LEU A 67 0.34 -11.95 11.71
N LEU A 68 0.84 -13.05 11.14
CA LEU A 68 0.08 -14.29 10.92
C LEU A 68 0.06 -15.23 12.13
N HIS A 69 0.53 -14.75 13.29
CA HIS A 69 0.56 -15.47 14.56
C HIS A 69 -0.48 -14.93 15.55
#